data_AF-A0A257IQL8-F1
#
_entry.id   AF-A0A257IQL8-F1
#
_cell.length_a   1.000
_cell.length_b   1.000
_cell.length_c   1.000
_cell.angle_alpha   90.00
_cell.angle_beta   90.00
_cell.angle_gamma   90.00
#
_symmetry.space_group_name_H-M   'P 1'
#
loop_
_entity.id
_entity.type
_entity.pdbx_description
1 polymer ?
#
loop_
_entity_poly.entity_id
_entity_poly.type
_entity_poly.pdbx_seq_one_letter_code
_entity_poly.pdbx_strand_id
1 'polypeptide(L)'
;MKYFFFLISLGSLQAQSLILSKDNSHVSFGAGTTSYFGEMSPYRTFYKGIYKTLSSNFNISYAVDASEHWGNKFDFSVNNLRGDDYQYSKGKNAALFHRNLHFKNTVWEVAASKMYFFNPTYSHQTRRRPEFLFYGTLGVGVFYHNPKARDVYQGSGKLGDWVSLHQVGSAGKNYSLIQPLIPIGFGFRKKISRKLDFKFEGLYKFTFTDYLDDVSDEPYMIASPSSKLNNRSTEPFDALHGNNRLPLLAEYNLQTNNKIIPQVGNRGIRNVLSSVDSFITSNVSLVYWLDKRIR
;
A
#
# COMPACT_ATOMS: atom_id res chain seq x y z
N MET A 1 -2.27 23.86 27.38
CA MET A 1 -1.61 22.76 26.65
C MET A 1 -1.30 21.64 27.64
N LYS A 2 -2.01 20.51 27.57
CA LYS A 2 -1.76 19.34 28.41
C LYS A 2 -1.06 18.28 27.55
N TYR A 3 0.20 17.99 27.84
CA TYR A 3 0.95 16.90 27.22
C TYR A 3 0.54 15.58 27.87
N PHE A 4 -0.05 14.67 27.08
CA PHE A 4 -0.32 13.30 27.48
C PHE A 4 0.95 12.48 27.20
N PHE A 5 1.74 12.19 28.25
CA PHE A 5 2.84 11.24 28.18
C PHE A 5 2.27 9.82 28.35
N PHE A 6 2.41 8.98 27.32
CA PHE A 6 2.16 7.55 27.44
C PHE A 6 3.45 6.89 27.95
N LEU A 7 3.53 6.68 29.27
CA LEU A 7 4.59 5.91 29.92
C LEU A 7 4.30 4.42 29.71
N ILE A 8 5.05 3.78 28.82
CA ILE A 8 5.10 2.31 28.75
C ILE A 8 5.96 1.86 29.94
N SER A 9 5.31 1.40 31.00
CA SER A 9 6.00 0.75 32.11
C SER A 9 6.55 -0.59 31.63
N LEU A 10 7.88 -0.70 31.53
CA LEU A 10 8.57 -2.00 31.50
C LEU A 10 8.48 -2.64 32.89
N GLY A 11 7.30 -3.13 33.24
CA GLY A 11 7.09 -3.97 34.42
C GLY A 11 7.24 -5.44 34.03
N SER A 12 8.38 -6.02 34.39
CA SER A 12 8.61 -7.46 34.60
C SER A 12 7.70 -8.42 33.80
N LEU A 13 7.86 -8.44 32.48
CA LEU A 13 7.51 -9.64 31.70
C LEU A 13 8.56 -10.68 32.07
N GLN A 14 8.17 -11.64 32.92
CA GLN A 14 8.90 -12.90 33.05
C GLN A 14 9.27 -13.35 31.64
N ALA A 15 10.56 -13.55 31.42
CA ALA A 15 11.10 -14.12 30.21
C ALA A 15 10.47 -15.51 30.00
N GLN A 16 9.30 -15.56 29.35
CA GLN A 16 8.91 -16.71 28.59
C GLN A 16 9.98 -16.81 27.53
N SER A 17 10.90 -17.73 27.75
CA SER A 17 11.86 -18.19 26.77
C SER A 17 11.10 -18.32 25.44
N LEU A 18 11.40 -17.42 24.50
CA LEU A 18 11.04 -17.57 23.11
C LEU A 18 11.87 -18.79 22.65
N ILE A 19 11.40 -19.98 22.99
CA ILE A 19 11.88 -21.22 22.43
C ILE A 19 11.44 -21.12 20.98
N LEU A 20 12.29 -20.50 20.16
CA LEU A 20 12.35 -20.66 18.72
C LEU A 20 12.66 -22.14 18.49
N SER A 21 11.62 -22.96 18.69
CA SER A 21 11.58 -24.34 18.27
C SER A 21 11.78 -24.28 16.77
N LYS A 22 13.00 -24.63 16.34
CA LYS A 22 13.38 -24.72 14.93
C LYS A 22 12.43 -25.64 14.15
N ASP A 23 11.76 -26.56 14.85
CA ASP A 23 10.94 -27.64 14.32
C ASP A 23 9.64 -27.17 13.61
N ASN A 24 9.24 -25.90 13.78
CA ASN A 24 8.07 -25.30 13.11
C ASN A 24 8.36 -24.01 12.34
N SER A 25 9.63 -23.73 12.12
CA SER A 25 10.02 -22.54 11.40
C SER A 25 9.94 -22.77 9.89
N HIS A 26 9.47 -21.75 9.19
CA HIS A 26 9.34 -21.78 7.75
C HIS A 26 9.65 -20.41 7.15
N VAL A 27 10.20 -20.43 5.96
CA VAL A 27 10.45 -19.23 5.15
C VAL A 27 9.51 -19.23 3.97
N SER A 28 9.08 -18.06 3.54
CA SER A 28 8.32 -17.94 2.29
C SER A 28 8.90 -16.87 1.39
N PHE A 29 8.87 -17.13 0.09
CA PHE A 29 9.12 -16.13 -0.94
C PHE A 29 7.89 -16.05 -1.85
N GLY A 30 7.47 -14.85 -2.18
CA GLY A 30 6.29 -14.64 -3.00
C GLY A 30 6.29 -13.35 -3.79
N ALA A 31 5.32 -13.29 -4.69
CA ALA A 31 5.03 -12.14 -5.51
C ALA A 31 3.51 -12.05 -5.71
N GLY A 32 3.05 -10.88 -6.12
CA GLY A 32 1.64 -10.67 -6.29
C GLY A 32 1.31 -9.26 -6.73
N THR A 33 0.19 -8.77 -6.26
CA THR A 33 -0.34 -7.47 -6.65
C THR A 33 -0.61 -6.55 -5.49
N THR A 34 -0.59 -5.26 -5.79
CA THR A 34 -0.94 -4.15 -4.91
C THR A 34 -2.06 -3.33 -5.51
N SER A 35 -2.94 -2.80 -4.66
CA SER A 35 -3.98 -1.86 -5.06
C SER A 35 -4.06 -0.71 -4.05
N TYR A 36 -4.04 0.51 -4.54
CA TYR A 36 -4.05 1.74 -3.75
C TYR A 36 -5.47 2.24 -3.49
N PHE A 37 -5.70 2.77 -2.28
CA PHE A 37 -6.93 3.42 -1.87
C PHE A 37 -6.63 4.72 -1.14
N GLY A 38 -7.26 5.79 -1.60
CA GLY A 38 -7.00 7.15 -1.14
C GLY A 38 -7.76 8.13 -2.02
N GLU A 39 -7.23 9.33 -2.22
CA GLU A 39 -7.94 10.37 -2.98
C GLU A 39 -8.15 10.04 -4.45
N MET A 40 -7.15 9.46 -5.11
CA MET A 40 -7.24 9.03 -6.52
C MET A 40 -8.12 7.77 -6.70
N SER A 41 -8.28 6.98 -5.63
CA SER A 41 -9.00 5.71 -5.65
C SER A 41 -9.91 5.61 -4.41
N PRO A 42 -11.09 6.28 -4.44
CA PRO A 42 -11.93 6.37 -3.26
C PRO A 42 -12.47 5.00 -2.80
N TYR A 43 -12.55 4.81 -1.49
CA TYR A 43 -13.13 3.60 -0.88
C TYR A 43 -14.57 3.29 -1.35
N ARG A 44 -15.37 4.31 -1.71
CA ARG A 44 -16.74 4.12 -2.25
C ARG A 44 -16.74 3.36 -3.59
N THR A 45 -15.64 3.40 -4.32
CA THR A 45 -15.43 2.73 -5.61
C THR A 45 -14.34 1.66 -5.48
N PHE A 46 -14.35 0.93 -4.37
CA PHE A 46 -13.40 -0.13 -4.02
C PHE A 46 -13.09 -1.09 -5.18
N TYR A 47 -14.13 -1.61 -5.84
CA TYR A 47 -13.99 -2.53 -6.98
C TYR A 47 -13.18 -1.91 -8.13
N LYS A 48 -13.35 -0.60 -8.42
CA LYS A 48 -12.55 0.11 -9.44
C LYS A 48 -11.11 0.28 -8.99
N GLY A 49 -10.90 0.57 -7.70
CA GLY A 49 -9.57 0.73 -7.13
C GLY A 49 -8.69 -0.50 -7.32
N ILE A 50 -9.25 -1.70 -7.11
CA ILE A 50 -8.51 -2.97 -7.21
C ILE A 50 -7.82 -3.13 -8.57
N TYR A 51 -8.56 -2.97 -9.68
CA TYR A 51 -8.01 -3.23 -11.01
C TYR A 51 -7.37 -2.00 -11.67
N LYS A 52 -7.82 -0.76 -11.36
CA LYS A 52 -7.28 0.45 -11.99
C LYS A 52 -5.93 0.89 -11.40
N THR A 53 -5.67 0.59 -10.13
CA THR A 53 -4.39 0.92 -9.46
C THR A 53 -3.45 -0.28 -9.35
N LEU A 54 -3.82 -1.42 -9.95
CA LEU A 54 -3.14 -2.70 -9.80
C LEU A 54 -1.66 -2.59 -10.16
N SER A 55 -0.77 -2.96 -9.26
CA SER A 55 0.68 -2.94 -9.48
C SER A 55 1.31 -4.20 -8.88
N SER A 56 2.64 -4.33 -8.93
CA SER A 56 3.35 -5.51 -8.48
C SER A 56 3.85 -5.39 -7.03
N ASN A 57 3.99 -6.53 -6.37
CA ASN A 57 4.75 -6.62 -5.13
C ASN A 57 5.56 -7.92 -5.02
N PHE A 58 6.51 -7.90 -4.11
CA PHE A 58 7.35 -9.03 -3.73
C PHE A 58 7.45 -9.10 -2.22
N ASN A 59 7.45 -10.32 -1.67
CA ASN A 59 7.57 -10.51 -0.22
C ASN A 59 8.47 -11.70 0.14
N ILE A 60 9.19 -11.53 1.24
CA ILE A 60 9.90 -12.60 1.94
C ILE A 60 9.37 -12.62 3.37
N SER A 61 9.08 -13.80 3.90
CA SER A 61 8.67 -13.93 5.30
C SER A 61 9.40 -15.06 6.00
N TYR A 62 9.64 -14.87 7.30
CA TYR A 62 10.04 -15.91 8.23
C TYR A 62 8.94 -16.07 9.26
N ALA A 63 8.46 -17.28 9.47
CA ALA A 63 7.40 -17.54 10.43
C ALA A 63 7.67 -18.80 11.25
N VAL A 64 7.10 -18.80 12.45
CA VAL A 64 7.19 -19.89 13.41
C VAL A 64 5.78 -20.17 13.90
N ASP A 65 5.29 -21.40 13.67
CA ASP A 65 4.05 -21.86 14.28
C ASP A 65 4.35 -22.15 15.76
N ALA A 66 3.89 -21.26 16.64
CA ALA A 66 4.22 -21.27 18.07
C ALA A 66 3.34 -22.24 18.86
N SER A 67 2.10 -22.44 18.43
CA SER A 67 1.15 -23.42 18.99
C SER A 67 0.19 -23.91 17.90
N GLU A 68 -0.79 -24.73 18.27
CA GLU A 68 -1.74 -25.29 17.30
C GLU A 68 -2.58 -24.24 16.59
N HIS A 69 -2.88 -23.13 17.26
CA HIS A 69 -3.71 -22.06 16.69
C HIS A 69 -2.96 -20.75 16.48
N TRP A 70 -1.69 -20.65 16.90
CA TRP A 70 -0.96 -19.39 16.86
C TRP A 70 0.40 -19.51 16.18
N GLY A 71 0.70 -18.52 15.33
CA GLY A 71 1.99 -18.33 14.70
C GLY A 71 2.51 -16.92 14.88
N ASN A 72 3.82 -16.75 14.76
CA ASN A 72 4.48 -15.46 14.65
C ASN A 72 5.12 -15.37 13.27
N LYS A 73 4.98 -14.23 12.61
CA LYS A 73 5.51 -13.96 11.27
C LYS A 73 6.27 -12.65 11.26
N PHE A 74 7.40 -12.65 10.58
CA PHE A 74 8.17 -11.47 10.26
C PHE A 74 8.24 -11.36 8.73
N ASP A 75 7.82 -10.22 8.19
CA ASP A 75 7.73 -9.97 6.76
C ASP A 75 8.63 -8.82 6.35
N PHE A 76 9.26 -9.00 5.20
CA PHE A 76 9.85 -7.93 4.41
C PHE A 76 9.16 -7.90 3.05
N SER A 77 8.72 -6.72 2.59
CA SER A 77 8.07 -6.61 1.30
C SER A 77 8.43 -5.33 0.55
N VAL A 78 8.43 -5.43 -0.77
CA VAL A 78 8.56 -4.31 -1.69
C VAL A 78 7.27 -4.21 -2.48
N ASN A 79 6.54 -3.12 -2.27
CA ASN A 79 5.21 -2.90 -2.82
C ASN A 79 5.25 -1.70 -3.76
N ASN A 80 5.02 -1.91 -5.05
CA ASN A 80 4.92 -0.80 -5.99
C ASN A 80 3.47 -0.32 -6.01
N LEU A 81 3.23 0.96 -5.75
CA LEU A 81 1.93 1.61 -5.83
C LEU A 81 1.90 2.54 -7.04
N ARG A 82 0.72 2.71 -7.62
CA ARG A 82 0.47 3.67 -8.68
C ARG A 82 -0.95 4.21 -8.60
N GLY A 83 -1.11 5.46 -9.02
CA GLY A 83 -2.40 6.09 -9.24
C GLY A 83 -2.35 6.93 -10.52
N ASP A 84 -3.47 6.99 -11.22
CA ASP A 84 -3.61 7.74 -12.47
C ASP A 84 -5.07 8.21 -12.61
N ASP A 85 -5.28 9.51 -12.42
CA ASP A 85 -6.58 10.15 -12.56
C ASP A 85 -7.15 10.06 -13.98
N TYR A 86 -6.30 10.07 -15.01
CA TYR A 86 -6.74 9.97 -16.41
C TYR A 86 -7.35 8.59 -16.69
N GLN A 87 -6.74 7.52 -16.20
CA GLN A 87 -7.31 6.18 -16.31
C GLN A 87 -8.51 5.98 -15.37
N TYR A 88 -8.51 6.64 -14.20
CA TYR A 88 -9.64 6.55 -13.28
C TYR A 88 -10.89 7.25 -13.81
N SER A 89 -10.71 8.40 -14.48
CA SER A 89 -11.77 9.28 -14.97
C SER A 89 -12.50 8.78 -16.21
N LYS A 90 -11.93 7.84 -16.98
CA LYS A 90 -12.62 7.07 -18.02
C LYS A 90 -13.85 6.37 -17.39
N GLY A 91 -15.01 7.03 -17.52
CA GLY A 91 -16.26 6.67 -16.82
C GLY A 91 -17.05 7.84 -16.19
N LYS A 92 -16.88 9.09 -16.65
CA LYS A 92 -17.65 10.30 -16.26
C LYS A 92 -17.28 10.97 -14.93
N ASN A 93 -16.00 10.95 -14.52
CA ASN A 93 -15.55 11.77 -13.39
C ASN A 93 -14.75 12.99 -13.88
N ALA A 94 -15.48 14.06 -14.20
CA ALA A 94 -14.91 15.31 -14.72
C ALA A 94 -13.86 15.91 -13.76
N ALA A 95 -14.08 15.83 -12.45
CA ALA A 95 -13.14 16.37 -11.46
C ALA A 95 -11.76 15.70 -11.52
N LEU A 96 -11.72 14.37 -11.59
CA LEU A 96 -10.45 13.63 -11.73
C LEU A 96 -9.82 13.88 -13.10
N PHE A 97 -10.63 13.92 -14.16
CA PHE A 97 -10.12 14.24 -15.50
C PHE A 97 -9.48 15.62 -15.53
N HIS A 98 -10.08 16.64 -14.90
CA HIS A 98 -9.49 17.97 -14.79
C HIS A 98 -8.25 17.97 -13.90
N ARG A 99 -8.18 17.20 -12.83
CA ARG A 99 -6.99 17.17 -11.96
C ARG A 99 -5.75 16.58 -12.66
N ASN A 100 -5.93 15.49 -13.40
CA ASN A 100 -4.88 14.82 -14.21
C ASN A 100 -3.59 14.48 -13.43
N LEU A 101 -3.73 14.10 -12.15
CA LEU A 101 -2.60 13.69 -11.34
C LEU A 101 -2.30 12.21 -11.53
N HIS A 102 -1.04 11.87 -11.35
CA HIS A 102 -0.57 10.50 -11.32
C HIS A 102 0.62 10.41 -10.37
N PHE A 103 0.83 9.22 -9.82
CA PHE A 103 2.01 8.94 -9.00
C PHE A 103 2.48 7.50 -9.18
N LYS A 104 3.75 7.29 -8.89
CA LYS A 104 4.36 5.99 -8.67
C LYS A 104 5.11 6.05 -7.36
N ASN A 105 4.92 5.05 -6.50
CA ASN A 105 5.60 4.98 -5.22
C ASN A 105 6.09 3.56 -4.97
N THR A 106 7.35 3.39 -4.58
CA THR A 106 7.90 2.09 -4.18
C THR A 106 8.02 2.07 -2.67
N VAL A 107 7.23 1.22 -2.03
CA VAL A 107 7.13 1.10 -0.57
C VAL A 107 7.91 -0.11 -0.10
N TRP A 108 8.95 0.13 0.68
CA TRP A 108 9.72 -0.90 1.37
C TRP A 108 9.15 -1.08 2.77
N GLU A 109 8.80 -2.30 3.14
CA GLU A 109 8.10 -2.58 4.39
C GLU A 109 8.79 -3.69 5.19
N VAL A 110 8.81 -3.49 6.50
CA VAL A 110 9.13 -4.50 7.49
C VAL A 110 7.98 -4.59 8.50
N ALA A 111 7.47 -5.79 8.75
CA ALA A 111 6.37 -6.00 9.69
C ALA A 111 6.55 -7.26 10.54
N ALA A 112 6.03 -7.21 11.76
CA ALA A 112 5.86 -8.36 12.64
C ALA A 112 4.37 -8.60 12.87
N SER A 113 3.91 -9.83 12.67
CA SER A 113 2.51 -10.20 12.71
C SER A 113 2.26 -11.44 13.57
N LYS A 114 1.11 -11.48 14.22
CA LYS A 114 0.51 -12.68 14.79
C LYS A 114 -0.41 -13.32 13.76
N MET A 115 -0.31 -14.64 13.65
CA MET A 115 -1.19 -15.46 12.83
C MET A 115 -2.09 -16.29 13.73
N TYR A 116 -3.38 -16.32 13.43
CA TYR A 116 -4.35 -17.20 14.07
C TYR A 116 -4.83 -18.25 13.07
N PHE A 117 -4.52 -19.52 13.32
CA PHE A 117 -4.92 -20.64 12.48
C PHE A 117 -6.33 -21.09 12.86
N PHE A 118 -7.27 -21.09 11.90
CA PHE A 118 -8.65 -21.53 12.16
C PHE A 118 -8.75 -23.05 12.36
N ASN A 119 -7.85 -23.78 11.72
CA ASN A 119 -7.69 -25.22 11.92
C ASN A 119 -6.38 -25.46 12.67
N PRO A 120 -6.34 -26.42 13.61
CA PRO A 120 -5.14 -26.67 14.38
C PRO A 120 -3.99 -27.15 13.48
N THR A 121 -2.83 -26.52 13.61
CA THR A 121 -1.57 -27.02 13.07
C THR A 121 -0.99 -28.02 14.08
N TYR A 122 -0.52 -29.19 13.63
CA TYR A 122 0.18 -30.12 14.50
C TYR A 122 1.60 -29.60 14.73
N SER A 123 1.70 -28.60 15.61
CA SER A 123 2.88 -27.77 15.92
C SER A 123 4.08 -28.55 16.48
N HIS A 124 4.08 -29.88 16.47
CA HIS A 124 5.25 -30.66 16.90
C HIS A 124 5.70 -31.66 15.84
N GLN A 125 5.02 -31.71 14.69
CA GLN A 125 5.31 -32.66 13.62
C GLN A 125 5.08 -32.04 12.25
N THR A 126 6.15 -31.52 11.62
CA THR A 126 6.16 -31.02 10.24
C THR A 126 5.58 -32.04 9.23
N ARG A 127 5.57 -33.33 9.57
CA ARG A 127 4.97 -34.39 8.74
C ARG A 127 3.45 -34.42 8.77
N ARG A 128 2.82 -34.07 9.90
CA ARG A 128 1.35 -34.13 10.11
C ARG A 128 0.65 -32.80 9.86
N ARG A 129 1.33 -31.83 9.23
CA ARG A 129 0.71 -30.56 8.82
C ARG A 129 -0.57 -30.80 8.01
N PRO A 130 -1.64 -30.03 8.29
CA PRO A 130 -2.92 -30.17 7.59
C PRO A 130 -2.73 -29.89 6.10
N GLU A 131 -3.55 -30.53 5.26
CA GLU A 131 -3.49 -30.33 3.81
C GLU A 131 -3.89 -28.90 3.43
N PHE A 132 -4.87 -28.36 4.13
CA PHE A 132 -5.38 -27.01 3.98
C PHE A 132 -5.35 -26.28 5.32
N LEU A 133 -4.92 -25.02 5.30
CA LEU A 133 -4.89 -24.19 6.49
C LEU A 133 -5.32 -22.77 6.17
N PHE A 134 -6.42 -22.34 6.78
CA PHE A 134 -6.86 -20.96 6.75
C PHE A 134 -6.38 -20.25 8.01
N TYR A 135 -6.00 -18.97 7.87
CA TYR A 135 -5.57 -18.17 8.99
C TYR A 135 -5.92 -16.70 8.84
N GLY A 136 -6.15 -16.04 9.97
CA GLY A 136 -6.15 -14.58 10.07
C GLY A 136 -4.76 -14.08 10.47
N THR A 137 -4.40 -12.86 10.07
CA THR A 137 -3.15 -12.23 10.49
C THR A 137 -3.38 -10.78 10.87
N LEU A 138 -2.70 -10.33 11.92
CA LEU A 138 -2.70 -8.96 12.40
C LEU A 138 -1.29 -8.63 12.89
N GLY A 139 -0.76 -7.49 12.48
CA GLY A 139 0.59 -7.09 12.84
C GLY A 139 0.77 -5.60 13.03
N VAL A 140 2.03 -5.26 13.23
CA VAL A 140 2.54 -3.88 13.24
C VAL A 140 3.81 -3.84 12.41
N GLY A 141 4.04 -2.74 11.73
CA GLY A 141 5.20 -2.58 10.87
C GLY A 141 5.58 -1.14 10.67
N VAL A 142 6.66 -0.97 9.93
CA VAL A 142 7.13 0.32 9.43
C VAL A 142 7.42 0.19 7.96
N PHE A 143 7.21 1.28 7.22
CA PHE A 143 7.53 1.35 5.82
C PHE A 143 8.32 2.61 5.48
N TYR A 144 9.18 2.48 4.48
CA TYR A 144 9.83 3.58 3.80
C TYR A 144 9.20 3.77 2.43
N HIS A 145 8.81 5.00 2.09
CA HIS A 145 8.24 5.34 0.79
C HIS A 145 8.87 6.62 0.25
N ASN A 146 8.83 6.79 -1.07
CA ASN A 146 9.23 8.05 -1.72
C ASN A 146 8.41 8.20 -3.01
N PRO A 147 7.26 8.88 -2.93
CA PRO A 147 6.36 9.02 -4.07
C PRO A 147 6.99 9.92 -5.15
N LYS A 148 6.75 9.55 -6.42
CA LYS A 148 7.28 10.23 -7.60
C LYS A 148 6.16 10.49 -8.60
N ALA A 149 6.25 11.60 -9.31
CA ALA A 149 5.44 11.89 -10.49
C ALA A 149 6.33 12.34 -11.64
N ARG A 150 5.81 12.32 -12.86
CA ARG A 150 6.54 12.88 -14.01
C ARG A 150 6.44 14.38 -14.04
N ASP A 151 7.48 15.05 -14.53
CA ASP A 151 7.45 16.48 -14.81
C ASP A 151 6.46 16.84 -15.92
N VAL A 152 6.21 18.13 -16.12
CA VAL A 152 5.32 18.67 -17.16
C VAL A 152 5.75 18.20 -18.54
N TYR A 153 4.79 17.75 -19.34
CA TYR A 153 5.03 17.34 -20.71
C TYR A 153 5.52 18.52 -21.56
N GLN A 154 6.73 18.42 -22.12
CA GLN A 154 7.41 19.52 -22.81
C GLN A 154 7.06 19.63 -24.32
N GLY A 155 6.02 18.92 -24.80
CA GLY A 155 5.54 19.08 -26.19
C GLY A 155 6.40 18.44 -27.29
N SER A 156 7.63 18.00 -26.99
CA SER A 156 8.62 17.47 -27.95
C SER A 156 8.50 15.97 -28.23
N GLY A 157 7.35 15.35 -27.92
CA GLY A 157 7.18 13.89 -28.00
C GLY A 157 7.86 13.12 -26.87
N LYS A 158 8.56 13.81 -25.96
CA LYS A 158 9.21 13.22 -24.78
C LYS A 158 8.39 13.50 -23.53
N LEU A 159 8.16 12.44 -22.75
CA LEU A 159 7.50 12.50 -21.45
C LEU A 159 8.47 13.14 -20.42
N GLY A 160 7.93 13.87 -19.45
CA GLY A 160 8.73 14.47 -18.38
C GLY A 160 9.45 13.42 -17.53
N ASP A 161 10.60 13.79 -16.97
CA ASP A 161 11.38 12.91 -16.09
C ASP A 161 10.65 12.63 -14.77
N TRP A 162 10.98 11.52 -14.11
CA TRP A 162 10.42 11.19 -12.80
C TRP A 162 11.09 11.99 -11.71
N VAL A 163 10.32 12.83 -11.03
CA VAL A 163 10.78 13.68 -9.92
C VAL A 163 10.16 13.21 -8.60
N SER A 164 10.93 13.26 -7.52
CA SER A 164 10.44 12.95 -6.17
C SER A 164 9.52 14.06 -5.69
N LEU A 165 8.28 13.69 -5.35
CA LEU A 165 7.26 14.62 -4.86
C LEU A 165 7.63 15.20 -3.49
N HIS A 166 8.27 14.38 -2.65
CA HIS A 166 8.84 14.81 -1.38
C HIS A 166 9.92 15.89 -1.53
N GLN A 167 10.85 15.74 -2.48
CA GLN A 167 11.95 16.69 -2.68
C GLN A 167 11.50 18.03 -3.23
N VAL A 168 10.45 18.04 -4.07
CA VAL A 168 9.89 19.28 -4.62
C VAL A 168 8.87 19.94 -3.68
N GLY A 169 8.57 19.31 -2.55
CA GLY A 169 7.59 19.80 -1.58
C GLY A 169 6.18 19.89 -2.19
N SER A 170 5.76 18.86 -2.94
CA SER A 170 4.44 18.85 -3.59
C SER A 170 3.30 18.97 -2.57
N ALA A 171 3.40 18.28 -1.44
CA ALA A 171 2.45 18.40 -0.35
C ALA A 171 2.58 19.68 0.52
N GLY A 172 3.54 20.58 0.25
CA GLY A 172 3.72 21.82 1.04
C GLY A 172 4.20 21.62 2.49
N LYS A 173 4.49 20.38 2.91
CA LYS A 173 4.99 20.04 4.25
C LYS A 173 6.13 19.02 4.17
N ASN A 174 7.10 19.15 5.07
CA ASN A 174 8.08 18.10 5.34
C ASN A 174 7.39 16.97 6.13
N TYR A 175 7.30 15.78 5.55
CA TYR A 175 6.83 14.57 6.21
C TYR A 175 7.95 13.53 6.32
N SER A 176 7.84 12.61 7.29
CA SER A 176 8.79 11.50 7.38
C SER A 176 8.52 10.49 6.26
N LEU A 177 9.57 10.08 5.54
CA LEU A 177 9.51 8.98 4.58
C LEU A 177 9.39 7.61 5.25
N ILE A 178 9.66 7.53 6.57
CA ILE A 178 9.48 6.31 7.38
C ILE A 178 8.26 6.48 8.26
N GLN A 179 7.33 5.54 8.16
CA GLN A 179 6.03 5.65 8.82
C GLN A 179 5.53 4.30 9.33
N PRO A 180 4.72 4.30 10.40
CA PRO A 180 4.12 3.07 10.92
C PRO A 180 2.99 2.57 10.01
N LEU A 181 2.74 1.26 10.03
CA LEU A 181 1.57 0.64 9.41
C LEU A 181 1.04 -0.53 10.24
N ILE A 182 -0.22 -0.86 10.04
CA ILE A 182 -0.87 -2.04 10.62
C ILE A 182 -1.37 -2.93 9.47
N PRO A 183 -0.70 -4.06 9.19
CA PRO A 183 -1.21 -5.06 8.26
C PRO A 183 -2.24 -5.96 8.96
N ILE A 184 -3.40 -6.14 8.34
CA ILE A 184 -4.42 -7.12 8.75
C ILE A 184 -4.92 -7.87 7.52
N GLY A 185 -5.24 -9.15 7.68
CA GLY A 185 -5.85 -9.88 6.58
C GLY A 185 -6.00 -11.36 6.84
N PHE A 186 -6.09 -12.09 5.74
CA PHE A 186 -6.31 -13.53 5.76
C PHE A 186 -5.35 -14.22 4.80
N GLY A 187 -5.03 -15.46 5.12
CA GLY A 187 -4.25 -16.30 4.24
C GLY A 187 -4.71 -17.75 4.26
N PHE A 188 -4.23 -18.45 3.25
CA PHE A 188 -4.53 -19.83 2.96
C PHE A 188 -3.21 -20.52 2.62
N ARG A 189 -2.91 -21.63 3.30
CA ARG A 189 -1.79 -22.53 2.97
C ARG A 189 -2.34 -23.85 2.46
N LYS A 190 -1.75 -24.37 1.39
CA LYS A 190 -1.99 -25.72 0.86
C LYS A 190 -0.68 -26.50 0.86
N LYS A 191 -0.68 -27.67 1.49
CA LYS A 191 0.47 -28.58 1.48
C LYS A 191 0.70 -29.14 0.08
N ILE A 192 1.91 -28.97 -0.45
CA ILE A 192 2.32 -29.58 -1.73
C ILE A 192 3.16 -30.83 -1.47
N SER A 193 4.10 -30.74 -0.53
CA SER A 193 5.05 -31.82 -0.23
C SER A 193 5.40 -31.82 1.26
N ARG A 194 6.33 -32.68 1.66
CA ARG A 194 6.81 -32.80 3.05
C ARG A 194 7.41 -31.49 3.59
N LYS A 195 8.01 -30.68 2.72
CA LYS A 195 8.67 -29.41 3.08
C LYS A 195 8.13 -28.17 2.37
N LEU A 196 7.22 -28.34 1.42
CA LEU A 196 6.75 -27.25 0.57
C LEU A 196 5.26 -27.06 0.69
N ASP A 197 4.85 -25.81 0.90
CA ASP A 197 3.45 -25.40 0.84
C ASP A 197 3.28 -24.24 -0.15
N PHE A 198 2.13 -24.21 -0.79
CA PHE A 198 1.61 -23.04 -1.47
C PHE A 198 0.94 -22.14 -0.45
N LYS A 199 1.13 -20.83 -0.55
CA LYS A 199 0.47 -19.83 0.29
C LYS A 199 -0.17 -18.76 -0.58
N PHE A 200 -1.42 -18.43 -0.29
CA PHE A 200 -2.07 -17.21 -0.75
C PHE A 200 -2.33 -16.32 0.47
N GLU A 201 -2.05 -15.02 0.38
CA GLU A 201 -2.24 -14.08 1.49
C GLU A 201 -2.75 -12.73 0.98
N GLY A 202 -3.93 -12.32 1.44
CA GLY A 202 -4.50 -11.00 1.18
C GLY A 202 -4.38 -10.14 2.44
N LEU A 203 -3.68 -9.01 2.34
CA LEU A 203 -3.49 -8.07 3.44
C LEU A 203 -4.04 -6.70 3.06
N TYR A 204 -4.83 -6.12 3.95
CA TYR A 204 -5.11 -4.71 3.98
C TYR A 204 -4.10 -4.02 4.90
N LYS A 205 -3.47 -2.95 4.43
CA LYS A 205 -2.43 -2.22 5.16
C LYS A 205 -2.95 -0.84 5.52
N PHE A 206 -3.35 -0.69 6.78
CA PHE A 206 -3.69 0.60 7.35
C PHE A 206 -2.41 1.39 7.52
N THR A 207 -2.34 2.55 6.88
CA THR A 207 -1.28 3.52 7.16
C THR A 207 -1.81 4.63 8.07
N PHE A 208 -0.95 5.56 8.46
CA PHE A 208 -1.30 6.74 9.27
C PHE A 208 -0.90 8.03 8.55
N THR A 209 -0.88 8.01 7.21
CA THR A 209 -0.43 9.10 6.35
C THR A 209 -1.40 9.37 5.22
N ASP A 210 -1.42 10.62 4.77
CA ASP A 210 -2.12 11.08 3.57
C ASP A 210 -1.10 11.33 2.42
N TYR A 211 0.14 10.85 2.58
CA TYR A 211 1.26 11.15 1.67
C TYR A 211 1.71 9.94 0.83
N LEU A 212 0.90 8.88 0.70
CA LEU A 212 1.28 7.77 -0.18
C LEU A 212 1.26 8.18 -1.65
N ASP A 213 0.38 9.12 -2.02
CA ASP A 213 0.28 9.74 -3.35
C ASP A 213 0.78 11.20 -3.42
N ASP A 214 1.19 11.78 -2.28
CA ASP A 214 1.60 13.18 -2.08
C ASP A 214 0.55 14.23 -2.47
N VAL A 215 -0.74 13.85 -2.43
CA VAL A 215 -1.86 14.75 -2.69
C VAL A 215 -2.52 15.11 -1.36
N SER A 216 -2.31 16.35 -0.89
CA SER A 216 -2.85 16.82 0.39
C SER A 216 -3.74 18.06 0.26
N ASP A 217 -4.61 18.29 1.25
CA ASP A 217 -5.63 19.35 1.33
C ASP A 217 -5.10 20.79 1.38
N GLU A 218 -3.78 20.99 1.45
CA GLU A 218 -3.23 22.33 1.59
C GLU A 218 -3.39 23.12 0.27
N PRO A 219 -4.05 24.29 0.31
CA PRO A 219 -4.21 25.12 -0.88
C PRO A 219 -2.84 25.48 -1.45
N TYR A 220 -2.62 25.13 -2.71
CA TYR A 220 -1.30 25.22 -3.31
C TYR A 220 -0.82 26.66 -3.38
N MET A 221 0.43 26.90 -2.94
CA MET A 221 1.12 28.14 -3.23
C MET A 221 1.34 28.25 -4.75
N ILE A 222 0.61 29.17 -5.39
CA ILE A 222 0.55 29.36 -6.84
C ILE A 222 1.94 29.58 -7.48
N ALA A 223 2.93 30.02 -6.71
CA ALA A 223 4.27 30.37 -7.18
C ALA A 223 5.39 29.33 -6.89
N SER A 224 5.09 28.14 -6.36
CA SER A 224 6.12 27.11 -6.11
C SER A 224 6.35 26.22 -7.34
N PRO A 225 7.58 25.72 -7.61
CA PRO A 225 7.81 24.67 -8.63
C PRO A 225 6.88 23.45 -8.50
N SER A 226 6.42 23.14 -7.28
CA SER A 226 5.44 22.08 -7.02
C SER A 226 4.03 22.35 -7.55
N SER A 227 3.65 23.60 -7.80
CA SER A 227 2.29 23.95 -8.27
C SER A 227 1.96 23.29 -9.62
N LYS A 228 3.00 23.05 -10.44
CA LYS A 228 2.88 22.37 -11.74
C LYS A 228 2.62 20.87 -11.64
N LEU A 229 3.10 20.21 -10.59
CA LEU A 229 2.87 18.78 -10.38
C LEU A 229 1.58 18.50 -9.64
N ASN A 230 1.05 19.50 -8.94
CA ASN A 230 -0.13 19.44 -8.10
C ASN A 230 -1.43 19.85 -8.81
N ASN A 231 -1.33 20.67 -9.84
CA ASN A 231 -2.46 21.05 -10.68
C ASN A 231 -2.08 20.93 -12.16
N ARG A 232 -2.60 19.90 -12.81
CA ARG A 232 -2.30 19.56 -14.21
C ARG A 232 -3.51 19.73 -15.12
N SER A 233 -4.45 20.58 -14.70
CA SER A 233 -5.72 20.81 -15.39
C SER A 233 -5.59 21.47 -16.75
N THR A 234 -4.57 22.30 -16.92
CA THR A 234 -4.29 22.99 -18.18
C THR A 234 -3.43 22.18 -19.14
N GLU A 235 -2.97 20.99 -18.76
CA GLU A 235 -2.12 20.18 -19.63
C GLU A 235 -2.91 19.56 -20.80
N PRO A 236 -2.50 19.77 -22.06
CA PRO A 236 -3.20 19.21 -23.22
C PRO A 236 -2.99 17.70 -23.38
N PHE A 237 -2.01 17.12 -22.68
CA PHE A 237 -1.68 15.69 -22.73
C PHE A 237 -1.73 15.07 -21.33
N ASP A 238 -2.05 13.78 -21.26
CA ASP A 238 -1.84 12.98 -20.05
C ASP A 238 -0.34 12.87 -19.75
N ALA A 239 0.05 13.13 -18.52
CA ALA A 239 1.45 13.19 -18.14
C ALA A 239 2.11 11.82 -18.01
N LEU A 240 1.33 10.76 -17.78
CA LEU A 240 1.87 9.41 -17.65
C LEU A 240 2.12 8.75 -19.02
N HIS A 241 1.19 8.91 -19.98
CA HIS A 241 1.23 8.22 -21.27
C HIS A 241 1.39 9.14 -22.49
N GLY A 242 1.24 10.46 -22.33
CA GLY A 242 1.32 11.42 -23.45
C GLY A 242 0.08 11.41 -24.36
N ASN A 243 -1.04 10.83 -23.90
CA ASN A 243 -2.28 10.79 -24.68
C ASN A 243 -2.89 12.19 -24.80
N ASN A 244 -3.39 12.54 -25.99
CA ASN A 244 -4.06 13.83 -26.20
C ASN A 244 -5.39 13.89 -25.42
N ARG A 245 -5.50 14.86 -24.51
CA ARG A 245 -6.68 15.09 -23.67
C ARG A 245 -7.66 16.10 -24.29
N LEU A 246 -7.21 16.94 -25.22
CA LEU A 246 -7.99 18.05 -25.78
C LEU A 246 -9.39 17.66 -26.29
N PRO A 247 -9.59 16.54 -27.01
CA PRO A 247 -10.91 16.16 -27.50
C PRO A 247 -11.91 15.88 -26.36
N LEU A 248 -11.44 15.26 -25.28
CA LEU A 248 -12.25 14.93 -24.11
C LEU A 248 -12.39 16.13 -23.15
N LEU A 249 -11.41 17.02 -23.12
CA LEU A 249 -11.39 18.18 -22.22
C LEU A 249 -12.53 19.16 -22.53
N ALA A 250 -12.88 19.32 -23.81
CA ALA A 250 -14.05 20.10 -24.23
C ALA A 250 -15.37 19.48 -23.71
N GLU A 251 -15.52 18.15 -23.79
CA GLU A 251 -16.70 17.44 -23.28
C GLU A 251 -16.84 17.58 -21.76
N TYR A 252 -15.74 17.44 -21.02
CA TYR A 252 -15.73 17.57 -19.56
C TYR A 252 -15.93 19.02 -19.08
N ASN A 253 -15.44 20.02 -19.81
CA ASN A 253 -15.72 21.44 -19.55
C ASN A 253 -17.21 21.76 -19.66
N LEU A 254 -17.90 21.18 -20.64
CA LEU A 254 -19.36 21.33 -20.78
C LEU A 254 -20.12 20.69 -19.61
N GLN A 255 -19.68 19.51 -19.15
CA GLN A 255 -20.28 18.83 -17.98
C GLN A 255 -20.12 19.61 -16.68
N THR A 256 -19.05 20.41 -16.56
CA THR A 256 -18.75 21.22 -15.36
C THR A 256 -19.25 22.66 -15.47
N ASN A 257 -19.99 22.99 -16.54
CA ASN A 257 -20.46 24.34 -16.85
C ASN A 257 -19.32 25.38 -16.87
N ASN A 258 -18.18 24.99 -17.47
CA ASN A 258 -16.93 25.77 -17.52
C ASN A 258 -16.37 26.19 -16.15
N LYS A 259 -16.84 25.60 -15.04
CA LYS A 259 -16.16 25.78 -13.76
C LYS A 259 -14.84 25.03 -13.83
N ILE A 260 -13.72 25.77 -13.86
CA ILE A 260 -12.43 25.24 -13.47
C ILE A 260 -12.63 24.77 -12.02
N ILE A 261 -12.75 23.47 -11.83
CA ILE A 261 -12.93 22.92 -10.49
C ILE A 261 -11.71 23.38 -9.69
N PRO A 262 -11.91 24.08 -8.56
CA PRO A 262 -10.81 24.57 -7.76
C PRO A 262 -9.87 23.42 -7.42
N GLN A 263 -8.61 23.82 -7.26
CA GLN A 263 -7.51 23.04 -6.71
C GLN A 263 -8.00 21.94 -5.77
N VAL A 264 -7.41 20.76 -5.94
CA VAL A 264 -7.41 19.65 -4.99
C VAL A 264 -7.67 20.13 -3.55
N GLY A 265 -8.66 19.54 -2.87
CA GLY A 265 -8.90 19.82 -1.45
C GLY A 265 -10.30 20.30 -1.05
N ASN A 266 -11.28 20.40 -1.97
CA ASN A 266 -12.66 20.69 -1.54
C ASN A 266 -13.33 19.41 -0.96
N ARG A 267 -12.88 19.00 0.22
CA ARG A 267 -13.40 17.85 0.97
C ARG A 267 -14.75 18.22 1.59
N GLY A 268 -15.84 17.65 1.06
CA GLY A 268 -17.08 17.52 1.83
C GLY A 268 -16.85 16.71 3.11
N ILE A 269 -17.63 16.99 4.15
CA ILE A 269 -17.54 16.41 5.51
C ILE A 269 -17.32 14.88 5.42
N ARG A 270 -16.18 14.42 5.92
CA ARG A 270 -15.77 13.01 5.87
C ARG A 270 -15.28 12.51 7.22
N ASN A 271 -15.56 11.24 7.49
CA ASN A 271 -15.13 10.53 8.71
C ASN A 271 -13.60 10.32 8.71
N VAL A 272 -13.00 10.34 9.90
CA VAL A 272 -11.55 10.21 10.20
C VAL A 272 -10.86 9.01 9.52
N LEU A 273 -11.60 7.93 9.23
CA LEU A 273 -11.09 6.76 8.50
C LEU A 273 -10.81 6.99 7.01
N SER A 274 -11.29 8.10 6.44
CA SER A 274 -11.24 8.38 5.00
C SER A 274 -10.31 9.51 4.60
N SER A 275 -9.60 10.11 5.56
CA SER A 275 -8.49 11.03 5.30
C SER A 275 -7.21 10.27 4.95
N VAL A 276 -7.02 9.11 5.58
CA VAL A 276 -5.77 8.34 5.52
C VAL A 276 -5.71 7.37 4.34
N ASP A 277 -4.54 7.32 3.70
CA ASP A 277 -4.28 6.41 2.60
C ASP A 277 -4.11 4.97 3.09
N SER A 278 -4.43 4.01 2.22
CA SER A 278 -4.17 2.61 2.46
C SER A 278 -3.90 1.86 1.16
N PHE A 279 -3.45 0.63 1.30
CA PHE A 279 -3.32 -0.25 0.15
C PHE A 279 -3.56 -1.70 0.54
N ILE A 280 -3.97 -2.49 -0.44
CA ILE A 280 -4.14 -3.93 -0.32
C ILE A 280 -3.01 -4.62 -1.06
N THR A 281 -2.54 -5.73 -0.52
CA THR A 281 -1.64 -6.67 -1.20
C THR A 281 -2.30 -8.03 -1.33
N SER A 282 -2.24 -8.64 -2.51
CA SER A 282 -2.62 -10.04 -2.73
C SER A 282 -1.39 -10.82 -3.16
N ASN A 283 -0.89 -11.71 -2.32
CA ASN A 283 0.36 -12.43 -2.53
C ASN A 283 0.13 -13.92 -2.78
N VAL A 284 0.89 -14.46 -3.72
CA VAL A 284 1.13 -15.90 -3.86
C VAL A 284 2.57 -16.17 -3.46
N SER A 285 2.79 -17.16 -2.59
CA SER A 285 4.12 -17.49 -2.08
C SER A 285 4.35 -19.00 -2.04
N LEU A 286 5.59 -19.40 -2.22
CA LEU A 286 6.06 -20.73 -1.86
C LEU A 286 6.61 -20.68 -0.44
N VAL A 287 6.19 -21.63 0.39
CA VAL A 287 6.63 -21.78 1.78
C VAL A 287 7.54 -23.00 1.87
N TYR A 288 8.72 -22.83 2.47
CA TYR A 288 9.67 -23.90 2.74
C TYR A 288 9.84 -24.08 4.25
N TRP A 289 9.59 -25.30 4.73
CA TRP A 289 9.77 -25.70 6.12
C TRP A 289 11.23 -26.05 6.40
N LEU A 290 11.79 -25.49 7.47
CA LEU A 290 13.18 -25.69 7.87
C LEU A 290 13.35 -26.97 8.69
N ASP A 291 14.38 -27.76 8.39
CA ASP A 291 14.70 -28.97 9.14
C ASP A 291 15.61 -28.69 10.36
N LYS A 292 15.46 -29.53 11.39
CA LYS A 292 16.46 -29.67 12.45
C LYS A 292 17.79 -30.12 11.84
N ARG A 293 18.89 -29.40 12.13
CA ARG A 293 20.23 -30.00 11.93
C ARG A 293 20.35 -31.05 13.02
N ILE A 294 20.37 -32.32 12.64
CA ILE A 294 20.84 -33.39 13.51
C ILE A 294 22.31 -33.06 13.75
N ARG A 295 22.66 -32.73 15.00
CA ARG A 295 24.03 -32.75 15.47
C ARG A 295 24.29 -34.14 16.03
#